data_AF-A0A3A8N1Q9-F1
#
_entry.id   AF-A0A3A8N1Q9-F1
#
_cell.length_a   1.000
_cell.length_b   1.000
_cell.length_c   1.000
_cell.angle_alpha   90.00
_cell.angle_beta   90.00
_cell.angle_gamma   90.00
#
_symmetry.space_group_name_H-M   'P 1'
#
loop_
_entity.id
_entity.type
_entity.pdbx_description
1 polymer ?
#
loop_
_entity_poly.entity_id
_entity_poly.type
_entity_poly.pdbx_seq_one_letter_code
_entity_poly.pdbx_strand_id
1 'polypeptide(L)'
;MREKALSHKPITLLAVAAGAMSLVACPANSLLESGQPVAKAPASVTSECAADLSWLNSSTLPTEVPGNKTICNLEQFMWQSMLALVQPTSDPNLLQFETWMPSYGIFIKDGTPTPWGQEPPTSCTTNTKSPAAGGKTPRLYTDIVKQAGSDQPLIDLNGELVYYSMTVNQSAYSMITSCQLYQANCAGPLKPGNKGIDLITKYPNLAYPDTAVELKTSWMVLDAAAVASGRYYVVPGLIQFKDSPCRQVSLGLTGMHIVSKTPSFPAMIWATFEHRNNAPDCSNTSAAPPLGGAWNFYNPACTGCTTNTYQPATPAQVCRMHPQGDSAVGTFPGGVDCNVDPNQFACQDKTRTMLAESTLAINAINISVQALIKANPGRINGVWANYELVGNVWTTNGVTPPYLQAQQGSLSAANTSMETFVQNGVPAVSNPYNCFSCHNMAGPTEGQNLPPAGLSHLFDEVQMPGGCTNGALPTACSPYIGGN
;
A
#
# COMPACT_ATOMS: atom_id res chain seq x y z
N MET A 1 59.91 -8.16 3.53
CA MET A 1 60.73 -6.97 3.85
C MET A 1 59.77 -5.81 4.02
N ARG A 2 59.55 -5.16 5.16
CA ARG A 2 60.21 -5.08 6.47
C ARG A 2 59.13 -4.98 7.55
N GLU A 3 59.35 -5.70 8.64
CA GLU A 3 58.66 -5.58 9.92
C GLU A 3 58.98 -4.25 10.61
N LYS A 4 58.07 -3.77 11.47
CA LYS A 4 58.43 -3.11 12.73
C LYS A 4 57.37 -3.39 13.79
N ALA A 5 57.80 -4.12 14.82
CA ALA A 5 57.13 -4.38 16.09
C ALA A 5 57.58 -3.35 17.16
N LEU A 6 56.86 -3.34 18.30
CA LEU A 6 57.16 -2.85 19.67
C LEU A 6 55.93 -2.09 20.22
N SER A 7 55.43 -2.22 21.46
CA SER A 7 55.80 -3.00 22.65
C SER A 7 54.65 -2.83 23.67
N HIS A 8 54.25 -3.89 24.36
CA HIS A 8 53.31 -3.86 25.50
C HIS A 8 54.03 -3.55 26.83
N LYS A 9 53.34 -2.86 27.76
CA LYS A 9 53.42 -3.09 29.22
C LYS A 9 52.08 -2.75 29.91
N PRO A 10 51.73 -3.43 31.02
CA PRO A 10 50.38 -3.46 31.60
C PRO A 10 50.18 -2.50 32.79
N ILE A 11 48.93 -2.15 33.09
CA ILE A 11 48.54 -1.44 34.32
C ILE A 11 47.52 -2.27 35.10
N THR A 12 47.73 -2.26 36.41
CA THR A 12 47.33 -3.18 37.47
C THR A 12 45.85 -3.08 37.88
N LEU A 13 45.25 -4.25 38.19
CA LEU A 13 43.97 -4.41 38.89
C LEU A 13 44.04 -3.85 40.32
N LEU A 14 42.98 -3.14 40.76
CA LEU A 14 42.63 -3.05 42.17
C LEU A 14 41.22 -3.63 42.38
N ALA A 15 41.15 -4.67 43.21
CA ALA A 15 39.93 -5.25 43.73
C ALA A 15 39.55 -4.55 45.05
N VAL A 16 38.27 -4.22 45.23
CA VAL A 16 37.69 -3.92 46.54
C VAL A 16 36.42 -4.74 46.69
N ALA A 17 36.36 -5.49 47.79
CA ALA A 17 35.33 -6.46 48.11
C ALA A 17 34.15 -5.85 48.89
N ALA A 18 32.99 -6.44 48.60
CA ALA A 18 31.80 -6.72 49.42
C ALA A 18 31.49 -5.90 50.69
N GLY A 19 30.26 -5.37 50.73
CA GLY A 19 29.50 -5.10 51.95
C GLY A 19 28.00 -5.28 51.67
N ALA A 20 27.41 -6.33 52.26
CA ALA A 20 25.96 -6.57 52.26
C ALA A 20 25.36 -6.04 53.56
N MET A 21 24.19 -5.38 53.50
CA MET A 21 23.27 -5.24 54.64
C MET A 21 21.83 -4.93 54.20
N SER A 22 20.98 -5.92 54.50
CA SER A 22 19.56 -6.01 54.84
C SER A 22 18.56 -4.84 54.68
N LEU A 23 17.36 -5.25 54.23
CA LEU A 23 16.04 -4.61 54.23
C LEU A 23 15.57 -4.04 55.59
N VAL A 24 14.91 -2.86 55.60
CA VAL A 24 13.76 -2.48 56.46
C VAL A 24 12.88 -1.42 55.74
N ALA A 25 11.57 -1.46 55.97
CA ALA A 25 10.48 -0.75 55.28
C ALA A 25 10.18 0.70 55.74
N CYS A 26 9.42 1.40 54.87
CA CYS A 26 8.60 2.65 54.92
C CYS A 26 8.23 3.28 56.30
N PRO A 27 8.03 4.62 56.38
CA PRO A 27 6.77 5.24 55.96
C PRO A 27 6.85 6.62 55.26
N ALA A 28 5.74 6.96 54.62
CA ALA A 28 5.48 8.22 53.92
C ALA A 28 5.17 9.40 54.87
N ASN A 29 5.60 10.62 54.50
CA ASN A 29 4.69 11.78 54.44
C ASN A 29 5.30 13.02 53.75
N SER A 30 4.53 13.52 52.79
CA SER A 30 4.26 14.90 52.36
C SER A 30 5.26 16.04 52.61
N LEU A 31 5.73 16.65 51.52
CA LEU A 31 5.92 18.11 51.40
C LEU A 31 5.45 18.60 50.02
N LEU A 32 4.35 19.37 50.02
CA LEU A 32 4.03 20.45 49.07
C LEU A 32 5.12 21.55 49.22
N GLU A 33 5.51 22.44 48.30
CA GLU A 33 4.96 22.98 47.05
C GLU A 33 6.09 23.85 46.42
N SER A 34 6.22 23.89 45.09
CA SER A 34 6.37 25.14 44.30
C SER A 34 6.71 24.81 42.84
N GLY A 35 5.80 25.19 41.95
CA GLY A 35 5.68 24.67 40.60
C GLY A 35 6.63 25.30 39.56
N GLN A 36 7.09 24.44 38.66
CA GLN A 36 7.37 24.78 37.26
C GLN A 36 6.15 24.37 36.42
N PRO A 37 5.83 25.05 35.30
CA PRO A 37 4.71 24.66 34.45
C PRO A 37 5.02 23.32 33.81
N VAL A 38 4.49 22.24 34.40
CA VAL A 38 4.44 20.93 33.77
C VAL A 38 3.58 21.08 32.54
N ALA A 39 4.18 20.86 31.37
CA ALA A 39 3.47 20.76 30.10
C ALA A 39 2.25 19.87 30.32
N LYS A 40 1.06 20.44 30.05
CA LYS A 40 -0.20 19.73 30.13
C LYS A 40 -0.03 18.43 29.36
N ALA A 41 -0.13 17.29 30.06
CA ALA A 41 -0.29 16.00 29.40
C ALA A 41 -1.43 16.18 28.39
N PRO A 42 -1.25 15.78 27.11
CA PRO A 42 -2.33 15.87 26.16
C PRO A 42 -3.50 15.08 26.75
N ALA A 43 -4.67 15.71 26.75
CA ALA A 43 -5.91 15.07 27.15
C ALA A 43 -5.99 13.73 26.41
N SER A 44 -6.41 12.67 27.12
CA SER A 44 -6.70 11.38 26.50
C SER A 44 -7.78 11.57 25.45
N VAL A 45 -7.39 11.80 24.20
CA VAL A 45 -8.30 11.68 23.07
C VAL A 45 -8.48 10.17 22.88
N THR A 46 -9.49 9.60 23.54
CA THR A 46 -10.06 8.33 23.09
C THR A 46 -10.60 8.61 21.70
N SER A 47 -9.80 8.35 20.66
CA SER A 47 -10.21 8.64 19.29
C SER A 47 -11.41 7.76 18.93
N GLU A 48 -12.56 8.38 18.74
CA GLU A 48 -13.87 7.79 18.43
C GLU A 48 -13.96 7.24 17.00
N CYS A 49 -12.90 6.60 16.49
CA CYS A 49 -12.95 5.99 15.16
C CYS A 49 -13.38 4.53 15.23
N ALA A 50 -14.69 4.33 15.30
CA ALA A 50 -15.31 3.01 15.45
C ALA A 50 -15.76 2.41 14.10
N ALA A 51 -15.72 1.09 14.02
CA ALA A 51 -16.31 0.33 12.93
C ALA A 51 -17.83 0.19 13.12
N ASP A 52 -18.56 0.07 12.01
CA ASP A 52 -20.00 -0.19 12.02
C ASP A 52 -20.29 -1.66 11.67
N LEU A 53 -21.12 -2.33 12.49
CA LEU A 53 -21.51 -3.72 12.26
C LEU A 53 -22.24 -3.93 10.93
N SER A 54 -22.93 -2.91 10.41
CA SER A 54 -23.64 -2.97 9.14
C SER A 54 -22.71 -3.22 7.95
N TRP A 55 -21.43 -2.86 8.04
CA TRP A 55 -20.44 -3.11 6.98
C TRP A 55 -20.22 -4.60 6.73
N LEU A 56 -20.44 -5.45 7.74
CA LEU A 56 -20.32 -6.90 7.59
C LEU A 56 -21.49 -7.54 6.83
N ASN A 57 -22.52 -6.78 6.49
CA ASN A 57 -23.72 -7.28 5.81
C ASN A 57 -23.84 -6.80 4.35
N SER A 58 -22.85 -6.07 3.84
CA SER A 58 -22.89 -5.45 2.52
C SER A 58 -21.61 -5.71 1.75
N SER A 59 -21.76 -6.13 0.49
CA SER A 59 -20.68 -6.20 -0.49
C SER A 59 -20.60 -4.94 -1.37
N THR A 60 -21.48 -3.96 -1.14
CA THR A 60 -21.52 -2.72 -1.91
C THR A 60 -20.47 -1.74 -1.40
N LEU A 61 -19.60 -1.29 -2.30
CA LEU A 61 -18.64 -0.23 -2.03
C LEU A 61 -19.34 1.07 -1.63
N PRO A 62 -18.81 1.82 -0.64
CA PRO A 62 -19.30 3.15 -0.34
C PRO A 62 -19.05 4.09 -1.53
N THR A 63 -20.04 4.89 -1.89
CA THR A 63 -19.96 5.80 -3.05
C THR A 63 -19.37 7.17 -2.71
N GLU A 64 -19.37 7.53 -1.42
CA GLU A 64 -18.83 8.80 -0.93
C GLU A 64 -18.48 8.70 0.56
N VAL A 65 -17.55 9.55 1.00
CA VAL A 65 -17.19 9.75 2.40
C VAL A 65 -18.34 10.45 3.14
N PRO A 66 -18.84 9.90 4.26
CA PRO A 66 -19.98 10.46 4.95
C PRO A 66 -19.66 11.78 5.68
N GLY A 67 -20.73 12.53 5.98
CA GLY A 67 -20.71 13.64 6.94
C GLY A 67 -19.83 14.82 6.54
N ASN A 68 -19.08 15.33 7.51
CA ASN A 68 -18.17 16.46 7.37
C ASN A 68 -16.76 16.07 6.86
N LYS A 69 -16.58 14.82 6.40
CA LYS A 69 -15.33 14.31 5.82
C LYS A 69 -14.15 14.49 6.77
N THR A 70 -14.36 14.18 8.05
CA THR A 70 -13.25 14.12 9.02
C THR A 70 -12.23 13.07 8.61
N ILE A 71 -11.01 13.18 9.14
CA ILE A 71 -9.96 12.16 9.00
C ILE A 71 -10.53 10.76 9.33
N CYS A 72 -11.25 10.61 10.45
CA CYS A 72 -11.86 9.33 10.79
C CYS A 72 -12.86 8.85 9.72
N ASN A 73 -13.67 9.72 9.13
CA ASN A 73 -14.59 9.30 8.06
C ASN A 73 -13.84 8.76 6.83
N LEU A 74 -12.65 9.30 6.52
CA LEU A 74 -11.80 8.81 5.43
C LEU A 74 -11.22 7.42 5.76
N GLU A 75 -10.78 7.21 7.00
CA GLU A 75 -10.28 5.89 7.41
C GLU A 75 -11.40 4.83 7.48
N GLN A 76 -12.59 5.23 7.98
CA GLN A 76 -13.79 4.38 7.97
C GLN A 76 -14.21 4.04 6.54
N PHE A 77 -14.21 5.01 5.62
CA PHE A 77 -14.55 4.79 4.22
C PHE A 77 -13.65 3.72 3.59
N MET A 78 -12.34 3.74 3.91
CA MET A 78 -11.39 2.77 3.36
C MET A 78 -11.50 1.38 3.99
N TRP A 79 -11.75 1.30 5.30
CA TRP A 79 -12.06 0.01 5.92
C TRP A 79 -13.39 -0.56 5.45
N GLN A 80 -14.43 0.26 5.30
CA GLN A 80 -15.71 -0.16 4.73
C GLN A 80 -15.52 -0.68 3.30
N SER A 81 -14.69 0.00 2.49
CA SER A 81 -14.34 -0.46 1.14
C SER A 81 -13.63 -1.82 1.18
N MET A 82 -12.61 -1.97 2.03
CA MET A 82 -11.92 -3.25 2.22
C MET A 82 -12.88 -4.38 2.61
N LEU A 83 -13.77 -4.14 3.59
CA LEU A 83 -14.75 -5.14 4.03
C LEU A 83 -15.73 -5.51 2.90
N ALA A 84 -16.23 -4.53 2.14
CA ALA A 84 -17.11 -4.78 1.00
C ALA A 84 -16.43 -5.63 -0.09
N LEU A 85 -15.15 -5.35 -0.38
CA LEU A 85 -14.34 -6.07 -1.36
C LEU A 85 -14.11 -7.54 -1.00
N VAL A 86 -14.03 -7.85 0.28
CA VAL A 86 -13.73 -9.19 0.77
C VAL A 86 -14.96 -9.99 1.22
N GLN A 87 -16.15 -9.44 0.98
CA GLN A 87 -17.37 -10.22 1.11
C GLN A 87 -17.45 -11.27 -0.01
N PRO A 88 -18.11 -12.42 0.24
CA PRO A 88 -18.40 -13.38 -0.81
C PRO A 88 -19.36 -12.78 -1.84
N THR A 89 -19.32 -13.34 -3.04
CA THR A 89 -20.35 -13.14 -4.07
C THR A 89 -21.55 -14.06 -3.82
N SER A 90 -22.42 -14.23 -4.83
CA SER A 90 -23.41 -15.32 -4.81
C SER A 90 -22.75 -16.71 -4.79
N ASP A 91 -21.51 -16.84 -5.29
CA ASP A 91 -20.65 -17.98 -5.01
C ASP A 91 -19.88 -17.73 -3.71
N PRO A 92 -20.11 -18.52 -2.64
CA PRO A 92 -19.44 -18.34 -1.35
C PRO A 92 -17.91 -18.58 -1.40
N ASN A 93 -17.39 -19.21 -2.46
CA ASN A 93 -15.96 -19.43 -2.63
C ASN A 93 -15.24 -18.28 -3.35
N LEU A 94 -15.99 -17.30 -3.87
CA LEU A 94 -15.46 -16.18 -4.64
C LEU A 94 -15.75 -14.87 -3.93
N LEU A 95 -14.72 -14.07 -3.66
CA LEU A 95 -14.90 -12.75 -3.05
C LEU A 95 -15.11 -11.66 -4.12
N GLN A 96 -15.70 -10.53 -3.74
CA GLN A 96 -16.03 -9.46 -4.69
C GLN A 96 -14.81 -8.98 -5.48
N PHE A 97 -13.68 -8.72 -4.82
CA PHE A 97 -12.47 -8.26 -5.50
C PHE A 97 -11.90 -9.30 -6.47
N GLU A 98 -12.15 -10.59 -6.24
CA GLU A 98 -11.76 -11.64 -7.18
C GLU A 98 -12.65 -11.63 -8.43
N THR A 99 -13.74 -10.89 -8.50
CA THR A 99 -14.51 -10.78 -9.76
C THR A 99 -13.99 -9.69 -10.70
N TRP A 100 -13.04 -8.88 -10.24
CA TRP A 100 -12.61 -7.70 -10.96
C TRP A 100 -11.66 -8.05 -12.10
N MET A 101 -11.71 -7.24 -13.16
CA MET A 101 -10.92 -7.47 -14.37
C MET A 101 -9.45 -7.16 -14.07
N PRO A 102 -8.53 -8.13 -14.22
CA PRO A 102 -7.11 -7.87 -14.08
C PRO A 102 -6.56 -7.11 -15.29
N SER A 103 -5.49 -6.34 -15.09
CA SER A 103 -4.86 -5.50 -16.11
C SER A 103 -4.49 -6.28 -17.38
N TYR A 104 -4.01 -7.52 -17.24
CA TYR A 104 -3.65 -8.37 -18.38
C TYR A 104 -4.84 -8.81 -19.24
N GLY A 105 -6.07 -8.70 -18.75
CA GLY A 105 -7.29 -8.89 -19.54
C GLY A 105 -7.69 -7.65 -20.35
N ILE A 106 -7.16 -6.48 -20.01
CA ILE A 106 -7.45 -5.18 -20.63
C ILE A 106 -6.34 -4.81 -21.61
N PHE A 107 -5.10 -4.82 -21.15
CA PHE A 107 -3.93 -4.35 -21.88
C PHE A 107 -3.23 -5.49 -22.63
N ILE A 108 -3.95 -6.01 -23.62
CA ILE A 108 -3.51 -7.11 -24.49
C ILE A 108 -2.66 -6.62 -25.66
N LYS A 109 -1.97 -7.53 -26.36
CA LYS A 109 -1.12 -7.21 -27.52
C LYS A 109 -1.91 -7.03 -28.82
N ASP A 110 -2.97 -7.81 -28.98
CA ASP A 110 -3.84 -7.84 -30.16
C ASP A 110 -5.26 -8.31 -29.80
N GLY A 111 -6.21 -8.14 -30.72
CA GLY A 111 -7.61 -8.55 -30.52
C GLY A 111 -8.43 -7.54 -29.70
N THR A 112 -9.35 -8.06 -28.89
CA THR A 112 -10.26 -7.27 -28.05
C THR A 112 -10.08 -7.63 -26.58
N PRO A 113 -10.11 -6.64 -25.65
CA PRO A 113 -10.09 -6.91 -24.21
C PRO A 113 -11.07 -8.00 -23.82
N THR A 114 -10.71 -8.76 -22.79
CA THR A 114 -11.59 -9.81 -22.26
C THR A 114 -12.89 -9.17 -21.77
N PRO A 115 -14.07 -9.64 -22.22
CA PRO A 115 -15.34 -9.09 -21.78
C PRO A 115 -15.48 -9.16 -20.25
N TRP A 116 -16.11 -8.13 -19.66
CA TRP A 116 -16.39 -8.12 -18.22
C TRP A 116 -17.12 -9.39 -17.77
N GLY A 117 -16.72 -9.94 -16.62
CA GLY A 117 -17.27 -11.18 -16.07
C GLY A 117 -16.71 -12.45 -16.69
N GLN A 118 -15.79 -12.36 -17.66
CA GLN A 118 -15.03 -13.50 -18.17
C GLN A 118 -13.60 -13.50 -17.61
N GLU A 119 -13.05 -14.69 -17.41
CA GLU A 119 -11.64 -14.86 -17.03
C GLU A 119 -10.75 -14.70 -18.26
N PRO A 120 -9.71 -13.85 -18.22
CA PRO A 120 -8.84 -13.69 -19.38
C PRO A 120 -8.05 -14.97 -19.69
N PRO A 121 -7.72 -15.21 -20.97
CA PRO A 121 -6.94 -16.38 -21.35
C PRO A 121 -5.55 -16.32 -20.72
N THR A 122 -5.03 -17.50 -20.34
CA THR A 122 -3.67 -17.65 -19.80
C THR A 122 -2.75 -18.34 -20.81
N SER A 123 -1.49 -17.90 -20.86
CA SER A 123 -0.40 -18.59 -21.59
C SER A 123 -0.02 -19.93 -20.94
N CYS A 124 -0.44 -20.16 -19.71
CA CYS A 124 -0.13 -21.36 -18.96
C CYS A 124 -1.07 -22.51 -19.35
N THR A 125 -0.54 -23.49 -20.08
CA THR A 125 -1.26 -24.76 -20.34
C THR A 125 -1.19 -25.63 -19.09
N THR A 126 -2.28 -25.75 -18.35
CA THR A 126 -2.33 -26.55 -17.12
C THR A 126 -2.49 -28.04 -17.48
N ASN A 127 -1.39 -28.81 -17.39
CA ASN A 127 -1.45 -30.28 -17.45
C ASN A 127 -1.66 -30.95 -16.07
N THR A 128 -1.83 -30.17 -15.00
CA THR A 128 -1.79 -30.68 -13.62
C THR A 128 -3.14 -30.69 -12.93
N LYS A 129 -3.58 -31.90 -12.58
CA LYS A 129 -4.66 -32.23 -11.63
C LYS A 129 -4.30 -31.87 -10.17
N SER A 130 -3.71 -30.71 -9.90
CA SER A 130 -3.56 -30.25 -8.51
C SER A 130 -4.88 -29.66 -8.05
N PRO A 131 -5.50 -30.14 -6.96
CA PRO A 131 -6.69 -29.52 -6.40
C PRO A 131 -6.33 -28.06 -6.11
N ALA A 132 -6.99 -27.14 -6.80
CA ALA A 132 -6.80 -25.73 -6.52
C ALA A 132 -7.16 -25.48 -5.06
N ALA A 133 -6.32 -24.74 -4.32
CA ALA A 133 -6.60 -24.42 -2.92
C ALA A 133 -8.02 -23.84 -2.80
N GLY A 134 -8.88 -24.49 -2.01
CA GLY A 134 -10.26 -24.05 -1.80
C GLY A 134 -11.21 -24.16 -3.01
N GLY A 135 -10.88 -24.94 -4.05
CA GLY A 135 -11.78 -25.15 -5.19
C GLY A 135 -11.90 -23.97 -6.17
N LYS A 136 -11.03 -22.96 -6.04
CA LYS A 136 -11.03 -21.77 -6.91
C LYS A 136 -10.30 -22.01 -8.22
N THR A 137 -10.70 -21.32 -9.30
CA THR A 137 -9.94 -21.35 -10.55
C THR A 137 -8.63 -20.58 -10.37
N PRO A 138 -7.46 -21.18 -10.67
CA PRO A 138 -6.18 -20.48 -10.60
C PRO A 138 -6.13 -19.29 -11.56
N ARG A 139 -5.65 -18.15 -11.08
CA ARG A 139 -5.41 -16.97 -11.92
C ARG A 139 -3.96 -16.83 -12.30
N LEU A 140 -3.72 -16.14 -13.41
CA LEU A 140 -2.37 -15.83 -13.86
C LEU A 140 -1.79 -14.64 -13.09
N TYR A 141 -0.61 -14.85 -12.51
CA TYR A 141 0.25 -13.85 -11.90
C TYR A 141 1.58 -13.85 -12.65
N THR A 142 1.73 -12.92 -13.61
CA THR A 142 2.88 -12.87 -14.52
C THR A 142 4.00 -11.95 -14.04
N ASP A 143 4.85 -11.51 -14.97
CA ASP A 143 5.98 -10.57 -14.91
C ASP A 143 5.74 -9.23 -14.19
N ILE A 144 4.55 -8.98 -13.65
CA ILE A 144 4.32 -7.87 -12.71
C ILE A 144 4.92 -8.27 -11.36
N VAL A 145 6.26 -8.35 -11.30
CA VAL A 145 7.05 -8.71 -10.13
C VAL A 145 7.85 -7.53 -9.60
N LYS A 146 7.74 -6.36 -10.24
CA LYS A 146 8.46 -5.15 -9.86
C LYS A 146 7.56 -4.18 -9.09
N GLN A 147 8.16 -3.57 -8.09
CA GLN A 147 7.52 -2.60 -7.20
C GLN A 147 7.33 -1.23 -7.86
N ALA A 148 6.37 -0.46 -7.34
CA ALA A 148 6.20 0.92 -7.76
C ALA A 148 7.43 1.77 -7.34
N GLY A 149 7.75 2.78 -8.14
CA GLY A 149 8.85 3.73 -7.90
C GLY A 149 10.25 3.17 -8.13
N SER A 150 10.60 2.03 -7.51
CA SER A 150 11.95 1.45 -7.55
C SER A 150 12.25 0.62 -8.81
N ASP A 151 11.21 0.09 -9.48
CA ASP A 151 11.35 -0.89 -10.57
C ASP A 151 12.20 -2.11 -10.17
N GLN A 152 12.16 -2.50 -8.90
CA GLN A 152 12.86 -3.68 -8.35
C GLN A 152 11.88 -4.74 -7.83
N PRO A 153 12.23 -6.04 -7.91
CA PRO A 153 11.43 -7.09 -7.30
C PRO A 153 11.62 -7.17 -5.78
N LEU A 154 10.56 -7.59 -5.08
CA LEU A 154 10.66 -8.04 -3.68
C LEU A 154 10.90 -9.56 -3.65
N ILE A 155 11.83 -10.00 -2.82
CA ILE A 155 12.16 -11.42 -2.61
C ILE A 155 11.89 -11.73 -1.14
N ASP A 156 11.08 -12.77 -0.87
CA ASP A 156 10.75 -13.20 0.48
C ASP A 156 11.92 -13.95 1.16
N LEU A 157 11.74 -14.32 2.43
CA LEU A 157 12.77 -15.04 3.20
C LEU A 157 13.06 -16.46 2.70
N ASN A 158 12.21 -17.02 1.84
CA ASN A 158 12.41 -18.31 1.19
C ASN A 158 13.11 -18.19 -0.18
N GLY A 159 13.38 -16.96 -0.63
CA GLY A 159 13.99 -16.69 -1.93
C GLY A 159 13.01 -16.67 -3.10
N GLU A 160 11.69 -16.65 -2.84
CA GLU A 160 10.67 -16.53 -3.88
C GLU A 160 10.34 -15.06 -4.17
N LEU A 161 9.97 -14.78 -5.43
CA LEU A 161 9.49 -13.46 -5.82
C LEU A 161 8.11 -13.20 -5.21
N VAL A 162 7.86 -11.96 -4.83
CA VAL A 162 6.51 -11.45 -4.58
C VAL A 162 5.89 -11.07 -5.93
N TYR A 163 4.66 -11.51 -6.14
CA TYR A 163 3.89 -11.25 -7.36
C TYR A 163 2.87 -10.15 -7.11
N TYR A 164 2.67 -9.29 -8.10
CA TYR A 164 1.68 -8.22 -8.04
C TYR A 164 0.55 -8.46 -9.01
N SER A 165 -0.65 -7.98 -8.66
CA SER A 165 -1.80 -7.95 -9.55
C SER A 165 -2.49 -6.60 -9.45
N MET A 166 -2.80 -6.01 -10.61
CA MET A 166 -3.59 -4.80 -10.72
C MET A 166 -4.95 -5.16 -11.31
N THR A 167 -6.04 -4.75 -10.65
CA THR A 167 -7.41 -5.07 -11.08
C THR A 167 -8.29 -3.84 -10.97
N VAL A 168 -9.28 -3.74 -11.85
CA VAL A 168 -10.23 -2.63 -11.86
C VAL A 168 -11.66 -3.12 -11.78
N ASN A 169 -12.53 -2.32 -11.15
CA ASN A 169 -13.95 -2.59 -11.15
C ASN A 169 -14.61 -2.30 -12.52
N GLN A 170 -15.89 -2.63 -12.64
CA GLN A 170 -16.61 -2.52 -13.92
C GLN A 170 -16.64 -1.09 -14.45
N SER A 171 -16.69 -0.11 -13.56
CA SER A 171 -16.75 1.31 -13.92
C SER A 171 -15.47 1.77 -14.63
N ALA A 172 -14.32 1.48 -14.02
CA ALA A 172 -13.02 1.76 -14.62
C ALA A 172 -12.79 0.95 -15.91
N TYR A 173 -13.12 -0.35 -15.90
CA TYR A 173 -13.06 -1.21 -17.10
C TYR A 173 -13.88 -0.62 -18.28
N SER A 174 -15.11 -0.18 -18.01
CA SER A 174 -16.01 0.35 -19.04
C SER A 174 -15.47 1.65 -19.64
N MET A 175 -14.88 2.52 -18.81
CA MET A 175 -14.23 3.73 -19.30
C MET A 175 -13.01 3.41 -20.18
N ILE A 176 -12.10 2.55 -19.71
CA ILE A 176 -10.89 2.18 -20.47
C ILE A 176 -11.26 1.58 -21.83
N THR A 177 -12.23 0.66 -21.86
CA THR A 177 -12.62 -0.05 -23.08
C THR A 177 -13.45 0.80 -24.04
N SER A 178 -14.41 1.60 -23.55
CA SER A 178 -15.22 2.49 -24.40
C SER A 178 -14.40 3.63 -25.01
N CYS A 179 -13.39 4.11 -24.30
CA CYS A 179 -12.44 5.10 -24.79
C CYS A 179 -11.26 4.48 -25.56
N GLN A 180 -11.21 3.15 -25.69
CA GLN A 180 -10.12 2.41 -26.33
C GLN A 180 -8.73 2.73 -25.76
N LEU A 181 -8.63 3.14 -24.48
CA LEU A 181 -7.38 3.54 -23.84
C LEU A 181 -6.41 2.37 -23.60
N TYR A 182 -6.80 1.14 -23.96
CA TYR A 182 -5.89 -0.01 -24.05
C TYR A 182 -5.06 -0.02 -25.35
N GLN A 183 -5.34 0.88 -26.29
CA GLN A 183 -4.62 1.04 -27.56
C GLN A 183 -3.69 2.25 -27.52
N ALA A 184 -2.47 2.09 -28.03
CA ALA A 184 -1.38 3.05 -27.89
C ALA A 184 -1.76 4.47 -28.35
N ASN A 185 -2.35 4.65 -29.54
CA ASN A 185 -2.67 5.99 -30.02
C ASN A 185 -3.82 6.65 -29.23
N CYS A 186 -4.77 5.88 -28.68
CA CYS A 186 -5.85 6.41 -27.86
C CYS A 186 -5.35 6.77 -26.46
N ALA A 187 -4.52 5.92 -25.86
CA ALA A 187 -3.86 6.18 -24.58
C ALA A 187 -2.93 7.39 -24.67
N GLY A 188 -2.31 7.62 -25.84
CA GLY A 188 -1.44 8.75 -26.12
C GLY A 188 -0.44 8.99 -24.97
N PRO A 189 -0.39 10.18 -24.37
CA PRO A 189 0.56 10.52 -23.32
C PRO A 189 0.26 9.89 -21.95
N LEU A 190 -0.87 9.19 -21.75
CA LEU A 190 -1.15 8.48 -20.48
C LEU A 190 -0.13 7.36 -20.22
N LYS A 191 0.43 6.78 -21.29
CA LYS A 191 1.60 5.90 -21.18
C LYS A 191 2.88 6.72 -21.36
N PRO A 192 3.82 6.70 -20.40
CA PRO A 192 5.10 7.38 -20.54
C PRO A 192 5.82 7.05 -21.85
N GLY A 193 6.26 8.09 -22.57
CA GLY A 193 6.98 7.97 -23.85
C GLY A 193 6.13 7.56 -25.05
N ASN A 194 4.85 7.25 -24.86
CA ASN A 194 3.96 6.86 -25.94
C ASN A 194 3.46 8.07 -26.75
N LYS A 195 3.20 7.85 -28.05
CA LYS A 195 2.64 8.86 -28.95
C LYS A 195 1.18 8.52 -29.24
N GLY A 196 0.41 9.52 -29.65
CA GLY A 196 -1.00 9.31 -29.99
C GLY A 196 -1.75 10.61 -30.15
N ILE A 197 -3.05 10.55 -29.90
CA ILE A 197 -3.88 11.76 -29.84
C ILE A 197 -3.42 12.65 -28.70
N ASP A 198 -3.55 13.96 -28.89
CA ASP A 198 -3.24 14.96 -27.88
C ASP A 198 -4.34 15.01 -26.81
N LEU A 199 -4.27 14.09 -25.83
CA LEU A 199 -5.21 14.03 -24.72
C LEU A 199 -5.15 15.26 -23.82
N ILE A 200 -3.97 15.88 -23.67
CA ILE A 200 -3.76 17.03 -22.79
C ILE A 200 -4.57 18.22 -23.30
N THR A 201 -4.47 18.55 -24.59
CA THR A 201 -5.19 19.70 -25.15
C THR A 201 -6.64 19.38 -25.49
N LYS A 202 -6.94 18.18 -26.04
CA LYS A 202 -8.28 17.86 -26.55
C LYS A 202 -9.23 17.33 -25.48
N TYR A 203 -8.71 16.69 -24.45
CA TYR A 203 -9.50 16.04 -23.41
C TYR A 203 -8.92 16.32 -22.00
N PRO A 204 -8.67 17.60 -21.63
CA PRO A 204 -8.02 17.96 -20.37
C PRO A 204 -8.78 17.47 -19.12
N ASN A 205 -10.09 17.20 -19.26
CA ASN A 205 -10.96 16.73 -18.19
C ASN A 205 -11.27 15.22 -18.30
N LEU A 206 -10.51 14.46 -19.09
CA LEU A 206 -10.66 13.01 -19.15
C LEU A 206 -10.34 12.42 -17.76
N ALA A 207 -11.36 11.96 -17.05
CA ALA A 207 -11.23 11.32 -15.75
C ALA A 207 -11.95 9.97 -15.72
N TYR A 208 -11.60 9.14 -14.74
CA TYR A 208 -12.40 7.98 -14.39
C TYR A 208 -13.78 8.39 -13.84
N PRO A 209 -14.82 7.54 -13.91
CA PRO A 209 -16.10 7.80 -13.25
C PRO A 209 -15.99 7.82 -11.72
N ASP A 210 -16.91 8.49 -11.02
CA ASP A 210 -16.94 8.59 -9.54
C ASP A 210 -17.25 7.26 -8.82
N THR A 211 -17.39 6.17 -9.56
CA THR A 211 -17.54 4.82 -9.03
C THR A 211 -16.32 3.97 -9.33
N ALA A 212 -15.27 4.53 -9.95
CA ALA A 212 -14.07 3.81 -10.32
C ALA A 212 -13.24 3.47 -9.08
N VAL A 213 -12.82 2.21 -9.03
CA VAL A 213 -11.87 1.72 -8.03
C VAL A 213 -10.81 0.88 -8.73
N GLU A 214 -9.56 1.14 -8.36
CA GLU A 214 -8.40 0.38 -8.77
C GLU A 214 -7.79 -0.32 -7.55
N LEU A 215 -7.39 -1.58 -7.72
CA LEU A 215 -6.66 -2.34 -6.72
C LEU A 215 -5.28 -2.70 -7.26
N LYS A 216 -4.30 -2.64 -6.38
CA LYS A 216 -3.00 -3.30 -6.56
C LYS A 216 -2.80 -4.24 -5.38
N THR A 217 -2.38 -5.47 -5.62
CA THR A 217 -2.23 -6.50 -4.57
C THR A 217 -0.86 -7.15 -4.68
N SER A 218 -0.30 -7.58 -3.54
CA SER A 218 1.00 -8.24 -3.44
C SER A 218 0.82 -9.63 -2.83
N TRP A 219 1.50 -10.61 -3.39
CA TRP A 219 1.27 -12.01 -3.13
C TRP A 219 2.58 -12.77 -2.94
N MET A 220 2.72 -13.44 -1.80
CA MET A 220 3.85 -14.29 -1.47
C MET A 220 3.53 -15.75 -1.82
N VAL A 221 4.51 -16.50 -2.32
CA VAL A 221 4.38 -17.95 -2.52
C VAL A 221 4.41 -18.64 -1.15
N LEU A 222 3.36 -19.38 -0.82
CA LEU A 222 3.25 -20.07 0.46
C LEU A 222 3.63 -21.54 0.34
N ASP A 223 4.38 -22.03 1.33
CA ASP A 223 4.54 -23.46 1.56
C ASP A 223 3.32 -24.07 2.27
N ALA A 224 3.31 -25.39 2.45
CA ALA A 224 2.20 -26.10 3.08
C ALA A 224 1.98 -25.68 4.55
N ALA A 225 3.04 -25.30 5.28
CA ALA A 225 2.94 -24.90 6.68
C ALA A 225 2.31 -23.50 6.81
N ALA A 226 2.69 -22.56 5.94
CA ALA A 226 2.11 -21.23 5.86
C ALA A 226 0.64 -21.26 5.42
N VAL A 227 0.27 -22.14 4.47
CA VAL A 227 -1.14 -22.38 4.13
C VAL A 227 -1.92 -22.93 5.33
N ALA A 228 -1.37 -23.94 6.01
CA ALA A 228 -2.01 -24.56 7.17
C ALA A 228 -2.13 -23.63 8.39
N SER A 229 -1.36 -22.53 8.44
CA SER A 229 -1.38 -21.61 9.57
C SER A 229 -2.68 -20.79 9.68
N GLY A 230 -3.46 -20.70 8.60
CA GLY A 230 -4.71 -19.92 8.56
C GLY A 230 -4.52 -18.40 8.71
N ARG A 231 -3.30 -17.88 8.51
CA ARG A 231 -2.98 -16.45 8.73
C ARG A 231 -3.22 -15.60 7.49
N TYR A 232 -3.04 -16.19 6.31
CA TYR A 232 -3.13 -15.50 5.03
C TYR A 232 -4.47 -15.76 4.37
N TYR A 233 -4.97 -14.77 3.65
CA TYR A 233 -5.92 -15.05 2.60
C TYR A 233 -5.19 -15.75 1.44
N VAL A 234 -5.60 -16.99 1.13
CA VAL A 234 -4.90 -17.86 0.18
C VAL A 234 -5.73 -18.05 -1.10
N VAL A 235 -5.07 -17.87 -2.25
CA VAL A 235 -5.63 -18.20 -3.57
C VAL A 235 -4.70 -19.15 -4.33
N PRO A 236 -5.22 -20.02 -5.21
CA PRO A 236 -4.39 -20.71 -6.19
C PRO A 236 -3.95 -19.72 -7.28
N GLY A 237 -2.65 -19.72 -7.60
CA GLY A 237 -2.07 -18.89 -8.65
C GLY A 237 -1.27 -19.71 -9.66
N LEU A 238 -1.28 -19.28 -10.92
CA LEU A 238 -0.34 -19.69 -11.94
C LEU A 238 0.71 -18.59 -12.03
N ILE A 239 1.93 -18.90 -11.60
CA ILE A 239 3.05 -17.97 -11.70
C ILE A 239 3.91 -18.31 -12.91
N GLN A 240 4.32 -17.28 -13.64
CA GLN A 240 5.30 -17.36 -14.70
C GLN A 240 6.16 -16.10 -14.67
N PHE A 241 7.47 -16.28 -14.52
CA PHE A 241 8.45 -15.20 -14.61
C PHE A 241 9.30 -15.37 -15.86
N LYS A 242 9.23 -14.43 -16.80
CA LYS A 242 9.85 -14.50 -18.12
C LYS A 242 9.48 -15.82 -18.81
N ASP A 243 10.46 -16.46 -19.44
CA ASP A 243 10.29 -17.75 -20.14
C ASP A 243 10.35 -18.97 -19.21
N SER A 244 10.22 -18.79 -17.88
CA SER A 244 10.17 -19.94 -16.96
C SER A 244 8.90 -20.77 -17.16
N PRO A 245 8.94 -22.09 -16.85
CA PRO A 245 7.75 -22.91 -16.86
C PRO A 245 6.70 -22.38 -15.87
N CYS A 246 5.43 -22.41 -16.28
CA CYS A 246 4.33 -22.07 -15.38
C CYS A 246 4.32 -23.00 -14.16
N ARG A 247 4.18 -22.43 -12.97
CA ARG A 247 4.01 -23.17 -11.71
C ARG A 247 2.65 -22.83 -11.13
N GLN A 248 1.87 -23.85 -10.77
CA GLN A 248 0.71 -23.67 -9.92
C GLN A 248 1.16 -23.65 -8.46
N VAL A 249 0.85 -22.58 -7.74
CA VAL A 249 1.27 -22.34 -6.36
C VAL A 249 0.11 -21.84 -5.49
N SER A 250 0.28 -21.88 -4.17
CA SER A 250 -0.58 -21.18 -3.24
C SER A 250 -0.01 -19.79 -2.97
N LEU A 251 -0.81 -18.75 -3.20
CA LEU A 251 -0.43 -17.37 -3.01
C LEU A 251 -1.14 -16.79 -1.78
N GLY A 252 -0.37 -16.20 -0.87
CA GLY A 252 -0.86 -15.49 0.30
C GLY A 252 -0.84 -13.98 0.09
N LEU A 253 -1.97 -13.31 0.29
CA LEU A 253 -2.04 -11.85 0.19
C LEU A 253 -1.18 -11.21 1.29
N THR A 254 -0.25 -10.34 0.90
CA THR A 254 0.62 -9.58 1.82
C THR A 254 0.27 -8.10 1.88
N GLY A 255 -0.38 -7.55 0.86
CA GLY A 255 -0.77 -6.14 0.84
C GLY A 255 -1.78 -5.83 -0.25
N MET A 256 -2.52 -4.74 -0.05
CA MET A 256 -3.55 -4.27 -0.99
C MET A 256 -3.63 -2.75 -0.98
N HIS A 257 -3.49 -2.14 -2.14
CA HIS A 257 -3.90 -0.76 -2.39
C HIS A 257 -5.35 -0.74 -2.82
N ILE A 258 -6.09 0.22 -2.28
CA ILE A 258 -7.44 0.56 -2.71
C ILE A 258 -7.40 2.04 -3.11
N VAL A 259 -7.64 2.31 -4.39
CA VAL A 259 -7.70 3.66 -4.94
C VAL A 259 -9.12 3.91 -5.39
N SER A 260 -9.84 4.78 -4.70
CA SER A 260 -11.27 5.00 -4.92
C SER A 260 -11.54 6.43 -5.34
N LYS A 261 -12.18 6.60 -6.50
CA LYS A 261 -12.72 7.90 -6.91
C LYS A 261 -14.09 8.10 -6.29
N THR A 262 -14.38 9.31 -5.82
CA THR A 262 -15.72 9.72 -5.39
C THR A 262 -15.99 11.15 -5.89
N PRO A 263 -17.25 11.64 -5.85
CA PRO A 263 -17.57 13.00 -6.28
C PRO A 263 -16.76 14.09 -5.59
N SER A 264 -16.50 13.95 -4.28
CA SER A 264 -15.74 14.94 -3.50
C SER A 264 -14.23 14.80 -3.61
N PHE A 265 -13.73 13.66 -4.08
CA PHE A 265 -12.31 13.33 -4.15
C PHE A 265 -11.93 12.96 -5.59
N PRO A 266 -11.90 13.95 -6.52
CA PRO A 266 -11.56 13.74 -7.93
C PRO A 266 -10.11 13.28 -8.16
N ALA A 267 -9.20 13.60 -7.24
CA ALA A 267 -7.83 13.05 -7.21
C ALA A 267 -7.76 11.63 -6.62
N MET A 268 -8.91 11.03 -6.30
CA MET A 268 -9.08 9.74 -5.62
C MET A 268 -8.56 9.75 -4.18
N ILE A 269 -9.04 8.80 -3.39
CA ILE A 269 -8.54 8.49 -2.05
C ILE A 269 -7.68 7.23 -2.17
N TRP A 270 -6.47 7.27 -1.62
CA TRP A 270 -5.43 6.26 -1.83
C TRP A 270 -5.08 5.60 -0.50
N ALA A 271 -5.58 4.40 -0.28
CA ALA A 271 -5.32 3.62 0.92
C ALA A 271 -4.42 2.43 0.65
N THR A 272 -3.64 2.07 1.65
CA THR A 272 -2.74 0.92 1.61
C THR A 272 -2.92 0.04 2.86
N PHE A 273 -3.17 -1.25 2.61
CA PHE A 273 -3.38 -2.28 3.61
C PHE A 273 -2.24 -3.30 3.58
N GLU A 274 -1.90 -3.84 4.74
CA GLU A 274 -0.83 -4.84 4.88
C GLU A 274 -1.25 -6.00 5.76
N HIS A 275 -0.68 -7.16 5.48
CA HIS A 275 -0.65 -8.26 6.43
C HIS A 275 0.25 -7.88 7.62
N ARG A 276 -0.24 -8.08 8.84
CA ARG A 276 0.38 -7.58 10.08
C ARG A 276 1.77 -8.17 10.38
N ASN A 277 2.12 -9.30 9.76
CA ASN A 277 3.46 -9.90 9.86
C ASN A 277 4.38 -9.57 8.67
N ASN A 278 4.15 -8.50 7.90
CA ASN A 278 5.07 -8.16 6.81
C ASN A 278 6.47 -7.80 7.31
N ALA A 279 6.57 -6.79 8.18
CA ALA A 279 7.82 -6.27 8.69
C ALA A 279 7.62 -5.51 10.02
N PRO A 280 8.65 -5.45 10.89
CA PRO A 280 8.65 -4.56 12.06
C PRO A 280 8.84 -3.10 11.61
N ASP A 281 8.60 -2.16 12.53
CA ASP A 281 8.98 -0.77 12.31
C ASP A 281 10.51 -0.61 12.47
N CYS A 282 11.12 0.28 11.68
CA CYS A 282 12.56 0.51 11.74
C CYS A 282 13.01 1.08 13.10
N SER A 283 12.12 1.77 13.82
CA SER A 283 12.36 2.26 15.17
C SER A 283 12.40 1.16 16.23
N ASN A 284 11.87 -0.04 15.93
CA ASN A 284 11.86 -1.18 16.83
C ASN A 284 11.92 -2.51 16.05
N THR A 285 13.07 -2.79 15.45
CA THR A 285 13.29 -4.02 14.69
C THR A 285 13.40 -5.29 15.55
N SER A 286 13.38 -5.13 16.88
CA SER A 286 13.31 -6.25 17.85
C SER A 286 11.88 -6.68 18.16
N ALA A 287 10.87 -5.97 17.63
CA ALA A 287 9.47 -6.33 17.83
C ALA A 287 9.17 -7.73 17.26
N ALA A 288 8.40 -8.51 18.02
CA ALA A 288 7.88 -9.79 17.56
C ALA A 288 6.73 -9.57 16.56
N PRO A 289 6.53 -10.50 15.59
CA PRO A 289 5.40 -10.43 14.69
C PRO A 289 4.05 -10.45 15.45
N PRO A 290 3.11 -9.54 15.17
CA PRO A 290 1.85 -9.43 15.92
C PRO A 290 0.98 -10.68 15.91
N LEU A 291 1.11 -11.53 14.89
CA LEU A 291 0.37 -12.79 14.75
C LEU A 291 1.20 -14.02 15.17
N GLY A 292 2.36 -13.79 15.83
CA GLY A 292 3.36 -14.80 16.17
C GLY A 292 4.10 -15.36 14.95
N GLY A 293 4.96 -16.36 15.15
CA GLY A 293 5.79 -16.94 14.07
C GLY A 293 6.91 -16.00 13.61
N ALA A 294 7.19 -15.98 12.31
CA ALA A 294 8.21 -15.11 11.69
C ALA A 294 7.57 -13.93 10.93
N TRP A 295 8.38 -12.90 10.67
CA TRP A 295 8.05 -11.84 9.71
C TRP A 295 8.18 -12.39 8.28
N ASN A 296 7.36 -11.87 7.36
CA ASN A 296 7.38 -12.29 5.95
C ASN A 296 8.64 -11.79 5.23
N PHE A 297 9.10 -10.58 5.57
CA PHE A 297 10.17 -9.87 4.87
C PHE A 297 11.29 -9.37 5.78
N TYR A 298 11.39 -9.86 7.02
CA TYR A 298 12.42 -9.46 7.96
C TYR A 298 12.98 -10.65 8.74
N ASN A 299 14.30 -10.81 8.74
CA ASN A 299 14.98 -11.84 9.51
C ASN A 299 15.75 -11.20 10.68
N PRO A 300 15.25 -11.31 11.93
CA PRO A 300 15.94 -10.74 13.10
C PRO A 300 17.33 -11.36 13.35
N ALA A 301 17.64 -12.51 12.75
CA ALA A 301 18.96 -13.12 12.84
C ALA A 301 19.97 -12.55 11.82
N CYS A 302 19.56 -11.70 10.88
CA CYS A 302 20.52 -11.08 9.95
C CYS A 302 21.19 -9.86 10.57
N THR A 303 22.37 -10.04 11.17
CA THR A 303 23.12 -8.97 11.86
C THR A 303 23.97 -8.08 10.95
N GLY A 304 23.98 -8.34 9.63
CA GLY A 304 24.78 -7.59 8.64
C GLY A 304 24.01 -7.13 7.41
N CYS A 305 22.68 -7.27 7.42
CA CYS A 305 21.85 -6.86 6.30
C CYS A 305 21.48 -5.37 6.41
N THR A 306 21.46 -4.69 5.27
CA THR A 306 20.90 -3.33 5.17
C THR A 306 19.40 -3.44 4.93
N THR A 307 18.60 -2.75 5.75
CA THR A 307 17.15 -2.72 5.55
C THR A 307 16.76 -1.86 4.35
N ASN A 308 15.62 -2.19 3.74
CA ASN A 308 14.97 -1.43 2.66
C ASN A 308 15.89 -1.13 1.47
N THR A 309 16.87 -2.01 1.21
CA THR A 309 17.79 -1.90 0.08
C THR A 309 17.67 -3.14 -0.78
N TYR A 310 17.44 -2.95 -2.08
CA TYR A 310 17.41 -4.07 -3.03
C TYR A 310 18.81 -4.67 -3.20
N GLN A 311 18.89 -6.00 -3.10
CA GLN A 311 20.07 -6.78 -3.41
C GLN A 311 19.68 -7.89 -4.39
N PRO A 312 20.32 -7.98 -5.57
CA PRO A 312 19.98 -9.00 -6.55
C PRO A 312 19.98 -10.42 -5.98
N ALA A 313 18.93 -11.18 -6.28
CA ALA A 313 18.77 -12.60 -5.89
C ALA A 313 18.92 -12.88 -4.39
N THR A 314 18.67 -11.88 -3.54
CA THR A 314 18.81 -12.00 -2.07
C THR A 314 17.46 -11.68 -1.41
N PRO A 315 17.04 -12.46 -0.40
CA PRO A 315 15.89 -12.11 0.42
C PRO A 315 15.97 -10.68 0.95
N ALA A 316 14.87 -9.94 0.82
CA ALA A 316 14.81 -8.58 1.34
C ALA A 316 14.90 -8.58 2.87
N GLN A 317 15.44 -7.49 3.40
CA GLN A 317 15.29 -7.13 4.82
C GLN A 317 14.48 -5.85 4.88
N VAL A 318 13.24 -5.98 5.32
CA VAL A 318 12.28 -4.88 5.29
C VAL A 318 11.99 -4.42 6.70
N CYS A 319 11.95 -3.11 6.89
CA CYS A 319 11.34 -2.50 8.06
C CYS A 319 10.49 -1.30 7.60
N ARG A 320 9.43 -0.98 8.33
CA ARG A 320 8.57 0.16 8.03
C ARG A 320 9.21 1.45 8.55
N MET A 321 9.43 2.41 7.67
CA MET A 321 10.15 3.64 8.01
C MET A 321 9.23 4.69 8.66
N HIS A 322 8.01 4.80 8.15
CA HIS A 322 6.98 5.74 8.60
C HIS A 322 5.72 4.97 9.00
N PRO A 323 5.59 4.53 10.28
CA PRO A 323 4.36 3.91 10.77
C PRO A 323 3.14 4.80 10.48
N GLN A 324 2.06 4.21 9.96
CA GLN A 324 0.85 4.92 9.53
C GLN A 324 1.08 6.01 8.44
N GLY A 325 2.25 6.00 7.79
CA GLY A 325 2.72 7.05 6.89
C GLY A 325 2.93 8.40 7.57
N ASP A 326 3.19 8.39 8.88
CA ASP A 326 3.44 9.57 9.68
C ASP A 326 4.91 10.02 9.53
N SER A 327 5.08 11.14 8.84
CA SER A 327 6.40 11.74 8.61
C SER A 327 6.96 12.45 9.85
N ALA A 328 6.17 12.69 10.90
CA ALA A 328 6.65 13.32 12.12
C ALA A 328 7.29 12.33 13.11
N VAL A 329 6.99 11.04 13.00
CA VAL A 329 7.48 9.98 13.91
C VAL A 329 8.30 8.89 13.22
N GLY A 330 8.49 8.98 11.91
CA GLY A 330 9.26 8.00 11.17
C GLY A 330 10.78 8.22 11.20
N THR A 331 11.51 7.26 10.63
CA THR A 331 12.97 7.28 10.53
C THR A 331 13.41 7.85 9.19
N PHE A 332 14.33 8.82 9.18
CA PHE A 332 14.88 9.43 7.95
C PHE A 332 16.34 9.00 7.70
N PRO A 333 16.64 8.19 6.66
CA PRO A 333 18.00 7.95 6.22
C PRO A 333 18.71 9.26 5.90
N GLY A 334 19.93 9.42 6.41
CA GLY A 334 20.68 10.67 6.28
C GLY A 334 20.30 11.76 7.30
N GLY A 335 19.34 11.49 8.18
CA GLY A 335 19.02 12.37 9.32
C GLY A 335 18.34 13.68 8.95
N VAL A 336 17.72 13.80 7.76
CA VAL A 336 17.02 15.01 7.31
C VAL A 336 15.63 15.12 7.97
N ASP A 337 15.61 15.04 9.29
CA ASP A 337 14.42 15.15 10.13
C ASP A 337 14.11 16.62 10.44
N CYS A 338 13.07 16.85 11.25
CA CYS A 338 12.66 18.19 11.68
C CYS A 338 13.70 18.92 12.56
N ASN A 339 14.72 18.23 13.08
CA ASN A 339 15.83 18.87 13.80
C ASN A 339 16.85 19.46 12.82
N VAL A 340 17.06 18.79 11.68
CA VAL A 340 17.99 19.24 10.63
C VAL A 340 17.37 20.29 9.72
N ASP A 341 16.11 20.11 9.30
CA ASP A 341 15.37 21.11 8.53
C ASP A 341 13.95 21.32 9.10
N PRO A 342 13.77 22.29 10.02
CA PRO A 342 12.49 22.56 10.63
C PRO A 342 11.47 23.21 9.68
N ASN A 343 11.88 23.66 8.48
CA ASN A 343 11.00 24.34 7.53
C ASN A 343 10.25 23.38 6.61
N GLN A 344 10.57 22.08 6.64
CA GLN A 344 9.85 21.07 5.87
C GLN A 344 8.35 21.12 6.16
N PHE A 345 7.54 20.83 5.14
CA PHE A 345 6.08 20.84 5.27
C PHE A 345 5.59 19.89 6.39
N ALA A 346 6.20 18.70 6.51
CA ALA A 346 5.91 17.72 7.55
C ALA A 346 6.19 18.24 8.99
N CYS A 347 7.09 19.23 9.13
CA CYS A 347 7.54 19.75 10.42
C CYS A 347 6.71 20.93 10.92
N GLN A 348 5.86 21.51 10.07
CA GLN A 348 4.97 22.61 10.45
C GLN A 348 3.93 22.12 11.47
N ASP A 349 3.61 22.95 12.48
CA ASP A 349 2.73 22.57 13.60
C ASP A 349 1.36 22.07 13.16
N LYS A 350 0.77 22.70 12.13
CA LYS A 350 -0.51 22.28 11.57
C LYS A 350 -0.42 20.90 10.93
N THR A 351 0.65 20.65 10.17
CA THR A 351 0.88 19.36 9.52
C THR A 351 1.14 18.26 10.56
N ARG A 352 1.97 18.52 11.58
CA ARG A 352 2.21 17.56 12.67
C ARG A 352 0.94 17.21 13.44
N THR A 353 0.10 18.21 13.73
CA THR A 353 -1.22 17.97 14.35
C THR A 353 -2.08 17.05 13.48
N MET A 354 -2.19 17.34 12.18
CA MET A 354 -2.96 16.50 11.25
C MET A 354 -2.38 15.08 11.14
N LEU A 355 -1.05 14.93 11.09
CA LEU A 355 -0.39 13.62 11.03
C LEU A 355 -0.72 12.80 12.27
N ALA A 356 -0.60 13.40 13.45
CA ALA A 356 -0.94 12.76 14.71
C ALA A 356 -2.43 12.36 14.78
N GLU A 357 -3.34 13.22 14.30
CA GLU A 357 -4.77 12.90 14.22
C GLU A 357 -5.06 11.73 13.26
N SER A 358 -4.39 11.68 12.10
CA SER A 358 -4.48 10.55 11.15
C SER A 358 -3.93 9.26 11.75
N THR A 359 -2.77 9.31 12.39
CA THR A 359 -2.18 8.16 13.10
C THR A 359 -3.13 7.61 14.17
N LEU A 360 -3.73 8.49 14.98
CA LEU A 360 -4.71 8.08 16.00
C LEU A 360 -5.96 7.45 15.35
N ALA A 361 -6.49 8.05 14.29
CA ALA A 361 -7.67 7.55 13.59
C ALA A 361 -7.41 6.16 12.96
N ILE A 362 -6.30 5.97 12.25
CA ILE A 362 -5.90 4.70 11.64
C ILE A 362 -5.78 3.61 12.72
N ASN A 363 -5.08 3.90 13.81
CA ASN A 363 -4.91 2.94 14.91
C ASN A 363 -6.25 2.55 15.54
N ALA A 364 -7.13 3.51 15.80
CA ALA A 364 -8.44 3.24 16.38
C ALA A 364 -9.35 2.43 15.46
N ILE A 365 -9.42 2.77 14.16
CA ILE A 365 -10.27 2.03 13.23
C ILE A 365 -9.74 0.61 12.99
N ASN A 366 -8.41 0.41 12.92
CA ASN A 366 -7.81 -0.92 12.82
C ASN A 366 -8.21 -1.79 14.01
N ILE A 367 -8.05 -1.28 15.24
CA ILE A 367 -8.46 -1.99 16.47
C ILE A 367 -9.96 -2.32 16.42
N SER A 368 -10.79 -1.34 16.05
CA SER A 368 -12.25 -1.50 16.03
C SER A 368 -12.71 -2.54 15.01
N VAL A 369 -12.20 -2.49 13.77
CA VAL A 369 -12.55 -3.45 12.71
C VAL A 369 -12.04 -4.86 13.04
N GLN A 370 -10.81 -4.99 13.55
CA GLN A 370 -10.27 -6.29 13.93
C GLN A 370 -11.09 -6.93 15.07
N ALA A 371 -11.53 -6.14 16.05
CA ALA A 371 -12.44 -6.60 17.09
C ALA A 371 -13.82 -7.01 16.51
N LEU A 372 -14.35 -6.20 15.59
CA LEU A 372 -15.63 -6.46 14.92
C LEU A 372 -15.61 -7.77 14.13
N ILE A 373 -14.56 -8.02 13.34
CA ILE A 373 -14.36 -9.27 12.58
C ILE A 373 -14.32 -10.47 13.53
N LYS A 374 -13.50 -10.40 14.58
CA LYS A 374 -13.35 -11.50 15.57
C LYS A 374 -14.64 -11.81 16.30
N ALA A 375 -15.47 -10.80 16.57
CA ALA A 375 -16.77 -10.96 17.21
C ALA A 375 -17.86 -11.54 16.29
N ASN A 376 -17.64 -11.58 14.97
CA ASN A 376 -18.65 -11.97 13.98
C ASN A 376 -18.15 -13.03 12.97
N PRO A 377 -17.63 -14.19 13.42
CA PRO A 377 -17.03 -15.21 12.53
C PRO A 377 -18.02 -15.83 11.53
N GLY A 378 -19.33 -15.70 11.76
CA GLY A 378 -20.37 -16.17 10.82
C GLY A 378 -20.75 -15.18 9.72
N ARG A 379 -20.21 -13.94 9.76
CA ARG A 379 -20.52 -12.89 8.76
C ARG A 379 -19.35 -12.58 7.84
N ILE A 380 -18.12 -12.78 8.32
CA ILE A 380 -16.91 -12.51 7.57
C ILE A 380 -15.82 -13.47 8.01
N ASN A 381 -14.94 -13.86 7.09
CA ASN A 381 -13.81 -14.71 7.41
C ASN A 381 -12.85 -14.00 8.39
N GLY A 382 -12.53 -14.66 9.51
CA GLY A 382 -11.64 -14.14 10.55
C GLY A 382 -10.23 -13.78 10.07
N VAL A 383 -9.78 -14.32 8.93
CA VAL A 383 -8.48 -14.02 8.32
C VAL A 383 -8.28 -12.52 8.06
N TRP A 384 -9.36 -11.78 7.79
CA TRP A 384 -9.28 -10.34 7.51
C TRP A 384 -8.86 -9.51 8.72
N ALA A 385 -8.95 -10.05 9.95
CA ALA A 385 -8.40 -9.43 11.15
C ALA A 385 -6.86 -9.51 11.24
N ASN A 386 -6.20 -10.20 10.29
CA ASN A 386 -4.74 -10.28 10.15
C ASN A 386 -4.17 -9.20 9.23
N TYR A 387 -5.02 -8.30 8.74
CA TYR A 387 -4.65 -7.17 7.89
C TYR A 387 -4.95 -5.84 8.61
N GLU A 388 -4.26 -4.79 8.22
CA GLU A 388 -4.47 -3.46 8.78
C GLU A 388 -4.23 -2.35 7.75
N LEU A 389 -4.95 -1.24 7.90
CA LEU A 389 -4.69 0.00 7.16
C LEU A 389 -3.38 0.60 7.69
N VAL A 390 -2.40 0.83 6.82
CA VAL A 390 -1.10 1.41 7.19
C VAL A 390 -0.86 2.78 6.59
N GLY A 391 -1.79 3.28 5.78
CA GLY A 391 -1.77 4.66 5.30
C GLY A 391 -2.95 4.98 4.41
N ASN A 392 -3.38 6.24 4.43
CA ASN A 392 -4.45 6.76 3.60
C ASN A 392 -4.16 8.22 3.23
N VAL A 393 -4.21 8.56 1.94
CA VAL A 393 -3.86 9.91 1.44
C VAL A 393 -4.92 10.40 0.47
N TRP A 394 -5.27 11.67 0.57
CA TRP A 394 -6.24 12.34 -0.29
C TRP A 394 -5.91 13.83 -0.45
N THR A 395 -6.55 14.50 -1.41
CA THR A 395 -6.52 15.96 -1.52
C THR A 395 -7.75 16.61 -0.89
N THR A 396 -7.59 17.84 -0.40
CA THR A 396 -8.70 18.65 0.11
C THR A 396 -9.30 19.53 -0.99
N ASN A 397 -10.57 19.91 -0.81
CA ASN A 397 -11.28 20.85 -1.68
C ASN A 397 -11.34 20.45 -3.17
N GLY A 398 -11.28 19.16 -3.46
CA GLY A 398 -11.34 18.65 -4.83
C GLY A 398 -10.11 18.98 -5.69
N VAL A 399 -8.99 19.37 -5.08
CA VAL A 399 -7.78 19.76 -5.81
C VAL A 399 -7.25 18.62 -6.66
N THR A 400 -7.09 18.88 -7.95
CA THR A 400 -6.50 18.01 -8.98
C THR A 400 -5.80 18.91 -10.01
N PRO A 401 -4.49 18.73 -10.34
CA PRO A 401 -3.59 17.68 -9.85
C PRO A 401 -3.23 17.82 -8.37
N PRO A 402 -2.82 16.72 -7.71
CA PRO A 402 -2.43 16.74 -6.31
C PRO A 402 -1.06 17.41 -6.16
N TYR A 403 -1.02 18.55 -5.45
CA TYR A 403 0.23 19.17 -4.99
C TYR A 403 0.35 19.08 -3.48
N LEU A 404 1.58 19.15 -2.95
CA LEU A 404 1.90 18.78 -1.57
C LEU A 404 0.98 19.41 -0.51
N GLN A 405 0.76 20.72 -0.55
CA GLN A 405 -0.01 21.42 0.48
C GLN A 405 -1.53 21.17 0.40
N ALA A 406 -2.03 20.57 -0.68
CA ALA A 406 -3.42 20.14 -0.77
C ALA A 406 -3.64 18.73 -0.19
N GLN A 407 -2.56 17.97 0.04
CA GLN A 407 -2.63 16.59 0.54
C GLN A 407 -2.90 16.57 2.05
N GLN A 408 -3.59 15.52 2.51
CA GLN A 408 -3.88 15.23 3.92
C GLN A 408 -3.74 13.73 4.19
N GLY A 409 -3.73 13.37 5.47
CA GLY A 409 -3.60 12.00 5.94
C GLY A 409 -2.14 11.56 6.05
N SER A 410 -1.85 10.36 5.59
CA SER A 410 -0.55 9.68 5.69
C SER A 410 0.47 10.19 4.69
N LEU A 411 1.04 11.38 4.92
CA LEU A 411 1.88 12.04 3.92
C LEU A 411 3.16 11.27 3.52
N SER A 412 3.62 10.29 4.31
CA SER A 412 4.70 9.35 3.94
C SER A 412 4.24 7.90 3.86
N ALA A 413 3.01 7.68 3.36
CA ALA A 413 2.49 6.33 3.12
C ALA A 413 3.33 5.59 2.08
N ALA A 414 3.82 4.41 2.47
CA ALA A 414 4.48 3.45 1.60
C ALA A 414 4.20 2.03 2.10
N ASN A 415 3.83 1.12 1.20
CA ASN A 415 3.58 -0.26 1.56
C ASN A 415 4.90 -1.04 1.63
N THR A 416 5.13 -1.75 2.73
CA THR A 416 6.33 -2.57 2.96
C THR A 416 6.51 -3.67 1.92
N SER A 417 5.44 -4.06 1.21
CA SER A 417 5.48 -5.08 0.16
C SER A 417 5.38 -4.54 -1.28
N MET A 418 5.09 -3.25 -1.49
CA MET A 418 4.91 -2.66 -2.84
C MET A 418 5.78 -1.43 -3.13
N GLU A 419 6.23 -0.72 -2.10
CA GLU A 419 7.12 0.46 -2.16
C GLU A 419 8.33 0.31 -1.21
N THR A 420 8.73 -0.93 -0.91
CA THR A 420 9.78 -1.33 0.05
C THR A 420 11.03 -0.46 -0.03
N PHE A 421 11.51 -0.21 -1.25
CA PHE A 421 12.80 0.43 -1.53
C PHE A 421 12.70 1.94 -1.76
N VAL A 422 11.50 2.53 -1.63
CA VAL A 422 11.26 3.98 -1.80
C VAL A 422 10.43 4.57 -0.65
N GLN A 423 10.40 3.90 0.51
CA GLN A 423 9.63 4.35 1.68
C GLN A 423 9.99 5.76 2.16
N ASN A 424 11.22 6.22 1.92
CA ASN A 424 11.70 7.56 2.29
C ASN A 424 11.87 8.51 1.11
N GLY A 425 11.23 8.19 0.00
CA GLY A 425 11.42 8.89 -1.27
C GLY A 425 12.80 8.68 -1.87
N VAL A 426 13.09 9.45 -2.91
CA VAL A 426 14.37 9.45 -3.62
C VAL A 426 15.30 10.54 -3.08
N PRO A 427 16.63 10.40 -3.23
CA PRO A 427 17.58 11.43 -2.84
C PRO A 427 17.19 12.81 -3.38
N ALA A 428 17.31 13.85 -2.55
CA ALA A 428 16.90 15.24 -2.81
C ALA A 428 15.40 15.58 -2.72
N VAL A 429 14.52 14.63 -2.37
CA VAL A 429 13.14 14.97 -1.97
C VAL A 429 13.14 15.41 -0.51
N SER A 430 12.85 16.67 -0.24
CA SER A 430 12.46 17.13 1.09
C SER A 430 11.09 16.52 1.38
N ASN A 431 11.07 15.45 2.18
CA ASN A 431 9.89 14.80 2.76
C ASN A 431 8.65 15.72 2.84
N PRO A 432 7.47 15.26 2.41
CA PRO A 432 7.04 13.85 2.41
C PRO A 432 6.81 13.17 1.04
N TYR A 433 6.98 11.83 1.00
CA TYR A 433 6.85 10.98 -0.19
C TYR A 433 5.75 9.92 -0.03
N ASN A 434 4.73 9.94 -0.89
CA ASN A 434 3.58 9.03 -0.84
C ASN A 434 3.06 8.69 -2.25
N CYS A 435 1.86 8.12 -2.35
CA CYS A 435 1.16 7.82 -3.61
C CYS A 435 1.25 8.96 -4.63
N PHE A 436 0.94 10.19 -4.22
CA PHE A 436 0.94 11.38 -5.08
C PHE A 436 2.33 11.87 -5.47
N SER A 437 3.41 11.30 -4.94
CA SER A 437 4.75 11.60 -5.44
C SER A 437 4.98 11.00 -6.83
N CYS A 438 4.32 9.87 -7.13
CA CYS A 438 4.30 9.26 -8.46
C CYS A 438 2.99 9.59 -9.21
N HIS A 439 1.86 9.56 -8.53
CA HIS A 439 0.52 9.82 -9.09
C HIS A 439 0.18 11.32 -9.08
N ASN A 440 0.94 12.14 -9.81
CA ASN A 440 0.82 13.62 -9.79
C ASN A 440 0.33 14.24 -11.10
N MET A 441 -0.05 13.41 -12.08
CA MET A 441 -0.44 13.84 -13.43
C MET A 441 0.67 14.57 -14.20
N ALA A 442 1.95 14.36 -13.87
CA ALA A 442 3.04 14.93 -14.66
C ALA A 442 2.97 14.45 -16.11
N GLY A 443 2.95 15.41 -17.03
CA GLY A 443 2.94 15.15 -18.46
C GLY A 443 4.32 14.85 -19.03
N PRO A 444 4.40 14.64 -20.37
CA PRO A 444 5.65 14.29 -21.05
C PRO A 444 6.74 15.37 -20.99
N THR A 445 6.35 16.61 -20.73
CA THR A 445 7.27 17.75 -20.58
C THR A 445 6.93 18.55 -19.33
N GLU A 446 7.94 19.20 -18.76
CA GLU A 446 7.79 20.09 -17.61
C GLU A 446 6.69 21.15 -17.84
N GLY A 447 5.83 21.34 -16.84
CA GLY A 447 4.72 22.31 -16.89
C GLY A 447 3.47 21.85 -17.65
N GLN A 448 3.48 20.65 -18.25
CA GLN A 448 2.28 20.02 -18.80
C GLN A 448 1.73 18.97 -17.83
N ASN A 449 0.41 18.99 -17.60
CA ASN A 449 -0.27 17.95 -16.83
C ASN A 449 -1.06 17.04 -17.77
N LEU A 450 -1.02 15.74 -17.50
CA LEU A 450 -1.99 14.78 -18.03
C LEU A 450 -3.41 15.17 -17.57
N PRO A 451 -4.47 14.72 -18.27
CA PRO A 451 -5.81 14.81 -17.72
C PRO A 451 -5.95 13.89 -16.49
N PRO A 452 -6.98 14.05 -15.62
CA PRO A 452 -7.09 13.31 -14.36
C PRO A 452 -7.01 11.78 -14.46
N ALA A 453 -7.37 11.18 -15.59
CA ALA A 453 -7.16 9.76 -15.85
C ALA A 453 -5.67 9.35 -15.74
N GLY A 454 -4.74 10.27 -16.02
CA GLY A 454 -3.30 10.10 -15.86
C GLY A 454 -2.82 10.00 -14.41
N LEU A 455 -3.72 10.04 -13.43
CA LEU A 455 -3.41 9.56 -12.09
C LEU A 455 -3.19 8.04 -12.06
N SER A 456 -3.76 7.26 -12.98
CA SER A 456 -3.57 5.81 -13.00
C SER A 456 -2.33 5.41 -13.78
N HIS A 457 -1.50 4.55 -13.19
CA HIS A 457 -0.35 3.92 -13.87
C HIS A 457 -0.73 2.63 -14.60
N LEU A 458 -2.00 2.24 -14.62
CA LEU A 458 -2.45 1.10 -15.44
C LEU A 458 -2.08 1.26 -16.92
N PHE A 459 -2.00 2.50 -17.41
CA PHE A 459 -1.65 2.79 -18.80
C PHE A 459 -0.21 2.44 -19.17
N ASP A 460 0.69 2.24 -18.20
CA ASP A 460 2.04 1.73 -18.45
C ASP A 460 1.99 0.34 -19.12
N GLU A 461 0.94 -0.42 -18.82
CA GLU A 461 0.69 -1.75 -19.37
C GLU A 461 0.20 -1.72 -20.83
N VAL A 462 -0.12 -0.57 -21.43
CA VAL A 462 -0.62 -0.51 -22.83
C VAL A 462 0.39 -1.13 -23.80
N GLN A 463 -0.02 -2.17 -24.53
CA GLN A 463 0.85 -2.90 -25.48
C GLN A 463 0.31 -2.87 -26.91
N MET A 464 -1.01 -2.78 -27.08
CA MET A 464 -1.64 -2.83 -28.40
C MET A 464 -1.33 -1.59 -29.23
N PRO A 465 -0.79 -1.72 -30.45
CA PRO A 465 -0.58 -0.59 -31.33
C PRO A 465 -1.91 -0.06 -31.91
N GLY A 466 -1.92 1.17 -32.42
CA GLY A 466 -3.06 1.73 -33.15
C GLY A 466 -4.12 2.37 -32.25
N GLY A 467 -5.35 2.46 -32.76
CA GLY A 467 -6.45 3.23 -32.17
C GLY A 467 -6.50 4.69 -32.61
N CYS A 468 -7.66 5.34 -32.44
CA CYS A 468 -7.86 6.78 -32.55
C CYS A 468 -7.11 7.49 -33.71
N THR A 469 -6.99 6.84 -34.87
CA THR A 469 -6.16 7.31 -36.00
C THR A 469 -6.74 8.55 -36.70
N ASN A 470 -8.03 8.80 -36.50
CA ASN A 470 -8.73 10.04 -36.85
C ASN A 470 -8.41 11.21 -35.91
N GLY A 471 -7.56 11.02 -34.89
CA GLY A 471 -7.15 12.07 -33.98
C GLY A 471 -8.17 12.39 -32.88
N ALA A 472 -9.13 11.49 -32.60
CA ALA A 472 -10.17 11.68 -31.59
C ALA A 472 -10.47 10.36 -30.85
N LEU A 473 -10.88 10.47 -29.59
CA LEU A 473 -11.44 9.34 -28.85
C LEU A 473 -12.75 8.85 -29.50
N PRO A 474 -13.11 7.57 -29.35
CA PRO A 474 -14.36 7.03 -29.89
C PRO A 474 -15.58 7.81 -29.37
N THR A 475 -16.65 7.92 -30.16
CA THR A 475 -17.89 8.57 -29.72
C THR A 475 -18.54 7.88 -28.50
N ALA A 476 -18.28 6.59 -28.33
CA ALA A 476 -18.69 5.83 -27.15
C ALA A 476 -17.90 6.20 -25.87
N CYS A 477 -16.75 6.87 -26.03
CA CYS A 477 -16.03 7.44 -24.90
C CYS A 477 -16.85 8.58 -24.34
N SER A 478 -17.41 8.38 -23.14
CA SER A 478 -17.92 9.47 -22.33
C SER A 478 -16.77 9.89 -21.41
N PRO A 479 -15.94 10.90 -21.79
CA PRO A 479 -14.96 11.41 -20.85
C PRO A 479 -15.74 11.87 -19.63
N TYR A 480 -15.43 11.34 -18.45
CA TYR A 480 -16.06 11.82 -17.22
C TYR A 480 -15.51 13.21 -16.92
N ILE A 481 -16.11 14.20 -17.56
CA ILE A 481 -15.85 15.60 -17.33
C ILE A 481 -16.65 15.92 -16.07
N GLY A 482 -15.98 15.98 -14.93
CA GLY A 482 -16.60 16.40 -13.68
C GLY A 482 -17.41 17.67 -13.95
N GLY A 483 -18.71 17.62 -13.66
CA GLY A 483 -19.56 18.80 -13.73
C GLY A 483 -19.01 19.82 -12.74
N ASN A 484 -18.70 21.02 -13.22
CA ASN A 484 -18.55 22.18 -12.34
C ASN A 484 -19.83 22.42 -11.54
#